data_AF-A0A0Q8NU27-F1
#
_entry.id   AF-A0A0Q8NU27-F1
#
_cell.length_a   1.000
_cell.length_b   1.000
_cell.length_c   1.000
_cell.angle_alpha   90.00
_cell.angle_beta   90.00
_cell.angle_gamma   90.00
#
_symmetry.space_group_name_H-M   'P 1'
#
loop_
_entity.id
_entity.type
_entity.pdbx_description
1 polymer ?
#
loop_
_entity_poly.entity_id
_entity_poly.type
_entity_poly.pdbx_seq_one_letter_code
_entity_poly.pdbx_strand_id
1 'polypeptide(L)'
;MAHIWQILLGNLAMVALVITGWAHLTPSIRPRFGLSREAYFGMTMGIGAVISMAMSAEIEPGVYFDLRAGLVVSAALFGGAVAAVFTSVMAVAFRLWMSGAGVTIGVAGIVIAALLSLLARKVAGSKILFGHVAVVALAQSAAAYLIGSSSISPLHHLGGAVAVAAVGLNFFCILVSGFIILKVRRIRTERDLLRAALAQSPDFYYVKDRKSRFRFANEAVARFNKFDSPAGMIGLSDFDLTQNHRAAELFEEERRIMASGSPLLDQ
;
A
#
# COMPACT_ATOMS: atom_id res chain seq x y z
N MET A 1 -11.41 -29.53 -8.25
CA MET A 1 -11.47 -28.17 -8.83
C MET A 1 -11.98 -27.11 -7.85
N ALA A 2 -13.17 -27.22 -7.24
CA ALA A 2 -13.71 -26.19 -6.33
C ALA A 2 -12.77 -25.83 -5.16
N HIS A 3 -12.12 -26.83 -4.54
CA HIS A 3 -11.16 -26.64 -3.46
C HIS A 3 -9.92 -25.82 -3.88
N ILE A 4 -9.42 -26.00 -5.11
CA ILE A 4 -8.27 -25.25 -5.64
C ILE A 4 -8.63 -23.77 -5.77
N TRP A 5 -9.82 -23.47 -6.29
CA TRP A 5 -10.31 -22.10 -6.42
C TRP A 5 -10.48 -21.41 -5.06
N GLN A 6 -10.94 -22.13 -4.05
CA GLN A 6 -11.04 -21.60 -2.67
C GLN A 6 -9.66 -21.24 -2.09
N ILE A 7 -8.66 -22.12 -2.26
CA ILE A 7 -7.28 -21.84 -1.82
C ILE A 7 -6.75 -20.59 -2.52
N LEU A 8 -6.92 -20.49 -3.85
CA LEU A 8 -6.40 -19.38 -4.63
C LEU A 8 -7.09 -18.05 -4.33
N LEU A 9 -8.40 -18.06 -4.04
CA LEU A 9 -9.12 -16.89 -3.55
C LEU A 9 -8.62 -16.46 -2.17
N GLY A 10 -8.37 -17.42 -1.26
CA GLY A 10 -7.75 -17.15 0.03
C GLY A 10 -6.36 -16.52 -0.11
N ASN A 11 -5.58 -17.00 -1.09
CA ASN A 11 -4.26 -16.46 -1.41
C ASN A 11 -4.34 -15.01 -1.93
N LEU A 12 -5.31 -14.70 -2.79
CA LEU A 12 -5.56 -13.35 -3.28
C LEU A 12 -5.94 -12.40 -2.14
N ALA A 13 -6.83 -12.84 -1.24
CA ALA A 13 -7.22 -12.07 -0.06
C ALA A 13 -6.03 -11.80 0.86
N MET A 14 -5.15 -12.79 1.05
CA MET A 14 -3.93 -12.64 1.84
C MET A 14 -2.97 -11.62 1.21
N VAL A 15 -2.75 -11.66 -0.11
CA VAL A 15 -1.94 -10.64 -0.82
C VAL A 15 -2.51 -9.24 -0.61
N ALA A 16 -3.83 -9.07 -0.77
CA ALA A 16 -4.50 -7.80 -0.54
C ALA A 16 -4.34 -7.33 0.92
N LEU A 17 -4.44 -8.25 1.89
CA LEU A 17 -4.25 -7.97 3.31
C LEU A 17 -2.82 -7.53 3.62
N VAL A 18 -1.79 -8.18 3.08
CA VAL A 18 -0.38 -7.80 3.28
C VAL A 18 -0.12 -6.40 2.74
N ILE A 19 -0.60 -6.10 1.52
CA ILE A 19 -0.41 -4.79 0.89
C ILE A 19 -1.14 -3.69 1.67
N THR A 20 -2.38 -3.96 2.10
CA THR A 20 -3.19 -3.03 2.87
C THR A 20 -2.61 -2.83 4.28
N GLY A 21 -2.19 -3.91 4.94
CA GLY A 21 -1.53 -3.87 6.24
C GLY A 21 -0.26 -3.02 6.19
N TRP A 22 0.58 -3.20 5.16
CA TRP A 22 1.73 -2.33 4.94
C TRP A 22 1.32 -0.86 4.82
N ALA A 23 0.31 -0.55 4.00
CA ALA A 23 -0.15 0.83 3.79
C ALA A 23 -0.53 1.54 5.11
N HIS A 24 -1.18 0.82 6.03
CA HIS A 24 -1.58 1.34 7.35
C HIS A 24 -0.44 1.41 8.36
N LEU A 25 0.50 0.46 8.34
CA LEU A 25 1.61 0.42 9.28
C LEU A 25 2.74 1.39 8.92
N THR A 26 2.94 1.68 7.63
CA THR A 26 4.07 2.48 7.15
C THR A 26 4.25 3.85 7.85
N PRO A 27 3.20 4.67 8.09
CA PRO A 27 3.36 5.96 8.76
C PRO A 27 3.94 5.85 10.18
N SER A 28 3.73 4.70 10.84
CA SER A 28 4.15 4.46 12.21
C SER A 28 5.55 3.82 12.30
N ILE A 29 6.06 3.27 11.20
CA ILE A 29 7.38 2.63 11.15
C ILE A 29 8.44 3.73 11.03
N ARG A 30 9.17 3.96 12.13
CA ARG A 30 10.43 4.70 12.11
C ARG A 30 11.56 3.72 11.78
N PRO A 31 12.39 3.97 10.76
CA PRO A 31 13.56 3.14 10.48
C PRO A 31 14.39 2.97 11.76
N ARG A 32 14.57 1.72 12.20
CA ARG A 32 15.43 1.36 13.33
C ARG A 32 16.55 0.45 12.79
N PHE A 33 17.66 0.35 13.52
CA PHE A 33 18.80 -0.52 13.15
C PHE A 33 19.50 -0.20 11.81
N GLY A 34 19.40 1.03 11.29
CA GLY A 34 20.08 1.44 10.04
C GLY A 34 19.49 0.85 8.75
N LEU A 35 18.37 0.12 8.83
CA LEU A 35 17.68 -0.42 7.66
C LEU A 35 16.88 0.67 6.94
N SER A 36 16.95 0.70 5.61
CA SER A 36 16.20 1.65 4.80
C SER A 36 14.70 1.31 4.77
N ARG A 37 13.84 2.28 4.43
CA ARG A 37 12.39 2.06 4.34
C ARG A 37 12.04 1.04 3.25
N GLU A 38 12.84 0.98 2.19
CA GLU A 38 12.75 -0.01 1.13
C GLU A 38 13.05 -1.42 1.64
N ALA A 39 13.99 -1.58 2.57
CA ALA A 39 14.28 -2.87 3.19
C ALA A 39 13.09 -3.38 4.00
N TYR A 40 12.47 -2.54 4.84
CA TYR A 40 11.25 -2.89 5.57
C TYR A 40 10.11 -3.28 4.62
N PHE A 41 9.93 -2.52 3.54
CA PHE A 41 8.94 -2.85 2.52
C PHE A 41 9.23 -4.21 1.88
N GLY A 42 10.47 -4.46 1.46
CA GLY A 42 10.91 -5.73 0.88
C GLY A 42 10.73 -6.93 1.82
N MET A 43 11.03 -6.77 3.11
CA MET A 43 10.80 -7.80 4.12
C MET A 43 9.31 -8.10 4.27
N THR A 44 8.44 -7.08 4.35
CA THR A 44 6.99 -7.32 4.46
C THR A 44 6.41 -8.03 3.23
N MET A 45 6.83 -7.64 2.03
CA MET A 45 6.46 -8.32 0.78
C MET A 45 7.04 -9.74 0.73
N GLY A 46 8.25 -9.95 1.25
CA GLY A 46 8.89 -11.25 1.37
C GLY A 46 8.15 -12.20 2.31
N ILE A 47 7.79 -11.73 3.52
CA ILE A 47 6.95 -12.47 4.46
C ILE A 47 5.61 -12.82 3.82
N GLY A 48 4.97 -11.85 3.16
CA GLY A 48 3.73 -12.11 2.43
C GLY A 48 3.92 -13.17 1.33
N ALA A 49 5.02 -13.14 0.59
CA ALA A 49 5.31 -14.13 -0.46
C ALA A 49 5.51 -15.53 0.14
N VAL A 50 6.16 -15.62 1.30
CA VAL A 50 6.29 -16.88 2.06
C VAL A 50 4.92 -17.40 2.48
N ILE A 51 4.07 -16.56 3.07
CA ILE A 51 2.70 -16.93 3.46
C ILE A 51 1.89 -17.35 2.22
N SER A 52 2.03 -16.64 1.10
CA SER A 52 1.38 -16.98 -0.19
C SER A 52 1.73 -18.39 -0.66
N MET A 53 3.02 -18.73 -0.57
CA MET A 53 3.51 -20.05 -0.94
C MET A 53 3.11 -21.14 0.05
N ALA A 54 3.06 -20.83 1.35
CA ALA A 54 2.58 -21.76 2.37
C ALA A 54 1.10 -22.13 2.18
N MET A 55 0.32 -21.20 1.63
CA MET A 55 -1.08 -21.40 1.24
C MET A 55 -1.25 -21.81 -0.23
N SER A 56 -0.23 -22.43 -0.84
CA SER A 56 -0.27 -22.82 -2.25
C SER A 56 -1.23 -23.98 -2.50
N ALA A 57 -1.80 -24.04 -3.71
CA ALA A 57 -2.61 -25.16 -4.16
C ALA A 57 -1.71 -26.14 -4.93
N GLU A 58 -1.81 -27.43 -4.60
CA GLU A 58 -1.16 -28.50 -5.35
C GLU A 58 -2.02 -28.87 -6.58
N ILE A 59 -1.47 -28.67 -7.78
CA ILE A 59 -2.17 -28.96 -9.05
C ILE A 59 -1.83 -30.38 -9.51
N GLU A 60 -0.57 -30.75 -9.41
CA GLU A 60 -0.02 -32.09 -9.66
C GLU A 60 0.91 -32.46 -8.51
N PRO A 61 1.20 -33.75 -8.29
CA PRO A 61 2.11 -34.18 -7.22
C PRO A 61 3.44 -33.43 -7.26
N GLY A 62 3.70 -32.61 -6.24
CA GLY A 62 4.92 -31.79 -6.15
C GLY A 62 4.94 -30.53 -7.04
N VAL A 63 3.81 -30.12 -7.61
CA VAL A 63 3.66 -28.85 -8.33
C VAL A 63 2.66 -27.93 -7.62
N TYR A 64 3.22 -26.97 -6.91
CA TYR A 64 2.49 -25.97 -6.13
C TYR A 64 2.33 -24.66 -6.90
N PHE A 65 1.10 -24.14 -6.93
CA PHE A 65 0.71 -22.88 -7.54
C PHE A 65 0.17 -21.88 -6.50
N ASP A 66 0.61 -20.63 -6.60
CA ASP A 66 0.34 -19.56 -5.63
C ASP A 66 0.29 -18.18 -6.32
N LEU A 67 0.01 -17.12 -5.55
CA LEU A 67 -0.13 -15.74 -6.05
C LEU A 67 0.99 -14.79 -5.58
N ARG A 68 2.17 -15.33 -5.25
CA ARG A 68 3.31 -14.53 -4.76
C ARG A 68 3.80 -13.50 -5.78
N ALA A 69 3.53 -13.69 -7.07
CA ALA A 69 3.99 -12.80 -8.13
C ALA A 69 3.56 -11.35 -7.88
N GLY A 70 2.34 -11.13 -7.37
CA GLY A 70 1.85 -9.80 -7.01
C GLY A 70 2.72 -9.08 -5.98
N LEU A 71 3.24 -9.82 -4.99
CA LEU A 71 4.09 -9.28 -3.92
C LEU A 71 5.53 -9.03 -4.40
N VAL A 72 6.10 -9.95 -5.18
CA VAL A 72 7.44 -9.79 -5.77
C VAL A 72 7.47 -8.60 -6.74
N VAL A 73 6.47 -8.51 -7.62
CA VAL A 73 6.31 -7.38 -8.54
C VAL A 73 6.13 -6.08 -7.76
N SER A 74 5.31 -6.08 -6.70
CA SER A 74 5.10 -4.90 -5.87
C SER A 74 6.39 -4.42 -5.20
N ALA A 75 7.17 -5.36 -4.64
CA ALA A 75 8.46 -5.06 -4.03
C ALA A 75 9.43 -4.43 -5.04
N ALA A 76 9.60 -5.05 -6.21
CA ALA A 76 10.54 -4.59 -7.22
C ALA A 76 10.12 -3.27 -7.88
N LEU A 77 8.85 -3.17 -8.30
CA LEU A 77 8.33 -2.00 -8.99
C LEU A 77 8.29 -0.77 -8.07
N PHE A 78 7.71 -0.92 -6.87
CA PHE A 78 7.48 0.21 -5.96
C PHE A 78 8.58 0.44 -4.92
N GLY A 79 9.29 -0.62 -4.52
CA GLY A 79 10.34 -0.61 -3.50
C GLY A 79 11.76 -0.61 -4.06
N GLY A 80 11.96 -1.12 -5.28
CA GLY A 80 13.21 -0.98 -6.02
C GLY A 80 14.20 -2.09 -5.70
N ALA A 81 15.48 -1.89 -6.03
CA ALA A 81 16.48 -2.95 -5.95
C ALA A 81 16.62 -3.52 -4.53
N VAL A 82 16.67 -2.67 -3.50
CA VAL A 82 16.78 -3.10 -2.11
C VAL A 82 15.58 -3.96 -1.71
N ALA A 83 14.36 -3.48 -1.97
CA ALA A 83 13.15 -4.24 -1.63
C ALA A 83 13.06 -5.56 -2.42
N ALA A 84 13.40 -5.52 -3.72
CA ALA A 84 13.41 -6.70 -4.58
C ALA A 84 14.36 -7.78 -4.06
N VAL A 85 15.56 -7.41 -3.61
CA VAL A 85 16.54 -8.35 -3.06
C VAL A 85 15.95 -9.05 -1.83
N PHE A 86 15.45 -8.30 -0.85
CA PHE A 86 14.86 -8.91 0.35
C PHE A 86 13.69 -9.83 0.01
N THR A 87 12.74 -9.37 -0.81
CA THR A 87 11.58 -10.19 -1.19
C THR A 87 11.98 -11.43 -1.96
N SER A 88 12.85 -11.31 -2.97
CA SER A 88 13.29 -12.43 -3.80
C SER A 88 14.12 -13.44 -3.02
N VAL A 89 15.02 -13.00 -2.15
CA VAL A 89 15.82 -13.91 -1.30
C VAL A 89 14.92 -14.75 -0.41
N MET A 90 13.97 -14.10 0.29
CA MET A 90 13.00 -14.82 1.14
C MET A 90 12.13 -15.78 0.32
N ALA A 91 11.65 -15.33 -0.84
CA ALA A 91 10.78 -16.13 -1.68
C ALA A 91 11.52 -17.34 -2.30
N VAL A 92 12.76 -17.15 -2.78
CA VAL A 92 13.58 -18.22 -3.34
C VAL A 92 13.98 -19.22 -2.25
N ALA A 93 14.42 -18.76 -1.08
CA ALA A 93 14.78 -19.64 0.03
C ALA A 93 13.61 -20.56 0.43
N PHE A 94 12.41 -20.00 0.58
CA PHE A 94 11.23 -20.79 0.91
C PHE A 94 10.80 -21.71 -0.24
N ARG A 95 10.95 -21.28 -1.50
CA ARG A 95 10.64 -22.13 -2.65
C ARG A 95 11.58 -23.34 -2.76
N LEU A 96 12.86 -23.16 -2.45
CA LEU A 96 13.83 -24.25 -2.39
C LEU A 96 13.50 -25.22 -1.24
N TRP A 97 13.03 -24.69 -0.09
CA TRP A 97 12.65 -25.50 1.06
C TRP A 97 11.44 -26.39 0.81
N MET A 98 10.40 -25.92 0.09
CA MET A 98 9.22 -26.74 -0.22
C MET A 98 9.53 -27.97 -1.09
N SER A 99 10.65 -27.96 -1.83
CA SER A 99 11.04 -29.02 -2.78
C SER A 99 9.93 -29.31 -3.83
N GLY A 100 10.13 -30.30 -4.70
CA GLY A 100 9.14 -30.73 -5.71
C GLY A 100 9.52 -30.42 -7.17
N ALA A 101 8.72 -30.96 -8.09
CA ALA A 101 8.99 -30.90 -9.53
C ALA A 101 8.94 -29.46 -10.08
N GLY A 102 8.15 -28.57 -9.46
CA GLY A 102 7.98 -27.18 -9.88
C GLY A 102 9.00 -26.17 -9.32
N VAL A 103 10.13 -26.61 -8.74
CA VAL A 103 11.10 -25.71 -8.09
C VAL A 103 11.80 -24.81 -9.11
N THR A 104 12.31 -25.37 -10.21
CA THR A 104 13.08 -24.63 -11.23
C THR A 104 12.27 -23.51 -11.86
N ILE A 105 11.03 -23.82 -12.28
CA ILE A 105 10.06 -22.83 -12.79
C ILE A 105 9.74 -21.79 -11.73
N GLY A 106 9.52 -22.24 -10.49
CA GLY A 106 9.16 -21.36 -9.40
C GLY A 106 10.23 -20.30 -9.12
N VAL A 107 11.51 -20.71 -9.10
CA VAL A 107 12.65 -19.80 -8.92
C VAL A 107 12.82 -18.90 -10.14
N ALA A 108 12.77 -19.45 -11.36
CA ALA A 108 12.84 -18.65 -12.59
C ALA A 108 11.75 -17.57 -12.64
N GLY A 109 10.52 -17.91 -12.26
CA GLY A 109 9.41 -16.96 -12.17
C GLY A 109 9.65 -15.83 -11.17
N ILE A 110 10.24 -16.12 -9.99
CA ILE A 110 10.59 -15.07 -9.01
C ILE A 110 11.66 -14.13 -9.57
N VAL A 111 12.71 -14.68 -10.19
CA VAL A 111 13.82 -13.89 -10.75
C VAL A 111 13.32 -13.02 -11.90
N ILE A 112 12.53 -13.57 -12.82
CA ILE A 112 11.94 -12.83 -13.94
C ILE A 112 10.96 -11.76 -13.44
N ALA A 113 10.17 -12.06 -12.41
CA ALA A 113 9.29 -11.09 -11.76
C ALA A 113 10.05 -9.87 -11.26
N ALA A 114 11.15 -10.11 -10.54
CA ALA A 114 11.99 -9.05 -10.01
C ALA A 114 12.68 -8.25 -11.13
N LEU A 115 13.33 -8.92 -12.10
CA LEU A 115 14.09 -8.25 -13.15
C LEU A 115 13.23 -7.38 -14.06
N LEU A 116 12.11 -7.91 -14.57
CA LEU A 116 11.20 -7.15 -15.44
C LEU A 116 10.60 -5.94 -14.70
N SER A 117 10.31 -6.09 -13.41
CA SER A 117 9.73 -5.01 -12.60
C SER A 117 10.76 -3.94 -12.26
N LEU A 118 12.03 -4.30 -12.03
CA LEU A 118 13.14 -3.36 -11.86
C LEU A 118 13.44 -2.60 -13.16
N LEU A 119 13.40 -3.28 -14.30
CA LEU A 119 13.55 -2.65 -15.61
C LEU A 119 12.41 -1.66 -15.87
N ALA A 120 11.16 -2.09 -15.63
CA ALA A 120 10.00 -1.22 -15.78
C ALA A 120 10.05 0.00 -14.84
N ARG A 121 10.54 -0.16 -13.61
CA ARG A 121 10.79 0.97 -12.70
C ARG A 121 11.83 1.93 -13.27
N LYS A 122 12.93 1.41 -13.82
CA LYS A 122 13.98 2.26 -14.43
C LYS A 122 13.43 3.07 -15.60
N VAL A 123 12.57 2.47 -16.43
CA VAL A 123 11.89 3.14 -17.55
C VAL A 123 10.86 4.17 -17.05
N ALA A 124 10.08 3.84 -16.02
CA ALA A 124 9.06 4.74 -15.45
C ALA A 124 9.64 5.94 -14.70
N GLY A 125 10.90 5.87 -14.26
CA GLY A 125 11.57 6.93 -13.52
C GLY A 125 10.93 7.19 -12.14
N SER A 126 10.69 8.46 -11.82
CA SER A 126 10.21 8.88 -10.50
C SER A 126 8.69 8.71 -10.30
N LYS A 127 7.91 8.59 -11.37
CA LYS A 127 6.45 8.54 -11.33
C LYS A 127 5.90 7.25 -11.94
N ILE A 128 5.58 6.30 -11.07
CA ILE A 128 4.93 5.06 -11.47
C ILE A 128 3.42 5.30 -11.58
N LEU A 129 2.90 5.24 -12.81
CA LEU A 129 1.47 5.26 -13.14
C LEU A 129 0.89 3.85 -13.29
N PHE A 130 -0.44 3.75 -13.30
CA PHE A 130 -1.16 2.49 -13.49
C PHE A 130 -0.82 1.81 -14.83
N GLY A 131 -0.55 2.59 -15.89
CA GLY A 131 -0.10 2.04 -17.18
C GLY A 131 1.17 1.20 -17.08
N HIS A 132 2.13 1.59 -16.23
CA HIS A 132 3.35 0.80 -16.01
C HIS A 132 3.06 -0.53 -15.31
N VAL A 133 2.12 -0.52 -14.34
CA VAL A 133 1.65 -1.74 -13.67
C VAL A 133 1.01 -2.67 -14.69
N ALA A 134 0.16 -2.16 -15.58
CA ALA A 134 -0.49 -2.94 -16.62
C ALA A 134 0.51 -3.57 -17.60
N VAL A 135 1.53 -2.80 -18.04
CA VAL A 135 2.61 -3.31 -18.90
C VAL A 135 3.40 -4.41 -18.19
N VAL A 136 3.76 -4.22 -16.92
CA VAL A 136 4.44 -5.25 -16.13
C VAL A 136 3.56 -6.49 -15.98
N ALA A 137 2.27 -6.34 -15.68
CA ALA A 137 1.35 -7.45 -15.55
C ALA A 137 1.26 -8.25 -16.85
N LEU A 138 1.17 -7.59 -18.01
CA LEU A 138 1.17 -8.25 -19.32
C LEU A 138 2.50 -8.97 -19.58
N ALA A 139 3.63 -8.33 -19.31
CA ALA A 139 4.96 -8.93 -19.50
C ALA A 139 5.18 -10.16 -18.59
N GLN A 140 4.73 -10.09 -17.34
CA GLN A 140 4.75 -11.21 -16.40
C GLN A 140 3.86 -12.35 -16.87
N SER A 141 2.65 -12.05 -17.34
CA SER A 141 1.73 -13.06 -17.85
C SER A 141 2.28 -13.77 -19.08
N ALA A 142 2.88 -13.03 -20.01
CA ALA A 142 3.53 -13.60 -21.18
C ALA A 142 4.71 -14.50 -20.77
N ALA A 143 5.57 -14.04 -19.85
CA ALA A 143 6.69 -14.84 -19.36
C ALA A 143 6.20 -16.11 -18.63
N ALA A 144 5.20 -15.99 -17.76
CA ALA A 144 4.63 -17.12 -17.03
C ALA A 144 4.00 -18.15 -17.98
N TYR A 145 3.28 -17.70 -19.00
CA TYR A 145 2.71 -18.59 -20.02
C TYR A 145 3.80 -19.34 -20.78
N LEU A 146 4.81 -18.63 -21.31
CA LEU A 146 5.91 -19.21 -22.08
C LEU A 146 6.72 -20.23 -21.26
N ILE A 147 7.00 -19.94 -19.98
CA ILE A 147 7.72 -20.86 -19.10
C ILE A 147 6.84 -22.07 -18.78
N GLY A 148 5.57 -21.85 -18.44
CA GLY A 148 4.63 -22.91 -18.10
C GLY A 148 4.38 -23.89 -19.26
N SER A 149 4.32 -23.39 -20.49
CA SER A 149 4.12 -24.18 -21.72
C SER A 149 5.41 -24.77 -22.32
N SER A 150 6.58 -24.49 -21.74
CA SER A 150 7.85 -25.01 -22.25
C SER A 150 7.98 -26.52 -22.03
N SER A 151 8.66 -27.24 -22.93
CA SER A 151 8.81 -28.71 -22.84
C SER A 151 9.56 -29.20 -21.59
N ILE A 152 10.27 -28.31 -20.91
CA ILE A 152 11.02 -28.59 -19.67
C ILE A 152 10.08 -28.50 -18.45
N SER A 153 8.89 -27.90 -18.63
CA SER A 153 7.97 -27.66 -17.54
C SER A 153 7.16 -28.91 -17.19
N PRO A 154 7.06 -29.32 -15.90
CA PRO A 154 6.12 -30.36 -15.49
C PRO A 154 4.67 -30.02 -15.90
N LEU A 155 4.38 -28.73 -16.06
CA LEU A 155 3.06 -28.21 -16.40
C LEU A 155 2.74 -28.25 -17.90
N HIS A 156 3.63 -28.70 -18.77
CA HIS A 156 3.41 -28.66 -20.22
C HIS A 156 2.25 -29.54 -20.69
N HIS A 157 1.89 -30.57 -19.91
CA HIS A 157 0.73 -31.42 -20.17
C HIS A 157 -0.59 -30.82 -19.68
N LEU A 158 -0.56 -29.75 -18.87
CA LEU A 158 -1.78 -29.10 -18.41
C LEU A 158 -2.51 -28.49 -19.61
N GLY A 159 -3.82 -28.74 -19.68
CA GLY A 159 -4.65 -28.18 -20.74
C GLY A 159 -4.55 -26.65 -20.78
N GLY A 160 -4.49 -26.08 -22.00
CA GLY A 160 -4.27 -24.64 -22.21
C GLY A 160 -5.23 -23.74 -21.41
N ALA A 161 -6.46 -24.19 -21.17
CA ALA A 161 -7.44 -23.48 -20.35
C ALA A 161 -6.97 -23.29 -18.88
N VAL A 162 -6.33 -24.30 -18.29
CA VAL A 162 -5.82 -24.23 -16.90
C VAL A 162 -4.63 -23.28 -16.82
N ALA A 163 -3.71 -23.35 -17.79
CA ALA A 163 -2.57 -22.44 -17.88
C ALA A 163 -3.02 -20.99 -18.06
N VAL A 164 -3.97 -20.73 -18.96
CA VAL A 164 -4.55 -19.39 -19.18
C VAL A 164 -5.25 -18.89 -17.92
N ALA A 165 -5.99 -19.74 -17.21
CA ALA A 165 -6.66 -19.34 -15.98
C ALA A 165 -5.66 -18.99 -14.85
N ALA A 166 -4.60 -19.78 -14.69
CA ALA A 166 -3.53 -19.52 -13.73
C ALA A 166 -2.77 -18.21 -14.02
N VAL A 167 -2.45 -17.98 -15.31
CA VAL A 167 -1.82 -16.73 -15.77
C VAL A 167 -2.77 -15.54 -15.57
N GLY A 168 -4.05 -15.70 -15.89
CA GLY A 168 -5.08 -14.66 -15.71
C GLY A 168 -5.27 -14.28 -14.25
N LEU A 169 -5.17 -15.24 -13.32
CA LEU A 169 -5.26 -14.95 -11.90
C LEU A 169 -4.05 -14.17 -11.38
N ASN A 170 -2.83 -14.54 -11.81
CA ASN A 170 -1.63 -13.78 -11.49
C ASN A 170 -1.65 -12.37 -12.08
N PHE A 171 -2.12 -12.24 -13.33
CA PHE A 171 -2.35 -10.95 -13.98
C PHE A 171 -3.24 -10.05 -13.12
N PHE A 172 -4.40 -10.57 -12.71
CA PHE A 172 -5.35 -9.84 -11.87
C PHE A 172 -4.74 -9.48 -10.51
N CYS A 173 -4.01 -10.42 -9.89
CA CYS A 173 -3.32 -10.18 -8.62
C CYS A 173 -2.32 -9.01 -8.71
N ILE A 174 -1.53 -8.95 -9.78
CA ILE A 174 -0.57 -7.85 -10.01
C ILE A 174 -1.30 -6.52 -10.21
N LEU A 175 -2.39 -6.51 -10.99
CA LEU A 175 -3.19 -5.30 -11.21
C LEU A 175 -3.81 -4.77 -9.92
N VAL A 176 -4.43 -5.66 -9.12
CA VAL A 176 -5.04 -5.30 -7.83
C VAL A 176 -3.97 -4.78 -6.88
N SER A 177 -2.84 -5.47 -6.78
CA SER A 177 -1.71 -5.08 -5.93
C SER A 177 -1.20 -3.68 -6.29
N GLY A 178 -0.97 -3.42 -7.58
CA GLY A 178 -0.52 -2.12 -8.05
C GLY A 178 -1.58 -1.04 -7.90
N PHE A 179 -2.86 -1.34 -8.14
CA PHE A 179 -3.97 -0.41 -7.92
C PHE A 179 -4.05 0.03 -6.46
N ILE A 180 -4.00 -0.90 -5.51
CA ILE A 180 -4.03 -0.60 -4.07
C ILE A 180 -2.86 0.32 -3.70
N ILE A 181 -1.63 -0.03 -4.09
CA ILE A 181 -0.44 0.77 -3.74
C ILE A 181 -0.53 2.18 -4.34
N LEU A 182 -0.92 2.31 -5.61
CA LEU A 182 -1.05 3.60 -6.28
C LEU A 182 -2.16 4.45 -5.67
N LYS A 183 -3.31 3.85 -5.35
CA LYS A 183 -4.44 4.56 -4.73
C LYS A 183 -4.09 5.06 -3.34
N VAL A 184 -3.45 4.23 -2.52
CA VAL A 184 -2.97 4.61 -1.18
C VAL A 184 -1.95 5.75 -1.28
N ARG A 185 -1.00 5.68 -2.22
CA ARG A 185 -0.01 6.74 -2.44
C ARG A 185 -0.69 8.06 -2.83
N ARG A 186 -1.66 8.01 -3.75
CA ARG A 186 -2.41 9.19 -4.20
C ARG A 186 -3.17 9.86 -3.06
N ILE A 187 -3.94 9.09 -2.28
CA ILE A 187 -4.69 9.61 -1.13
C ILE A 187 -3.75 10.24 -0.11
N ARG A 188 -2.59 9.61 0.14
CA ARG A 188 -1.58 10.16 1.06
C ARG A 188 -1.03 11.49 0.57
N THR A 189 -0.62 11.57 -0.70
CA THR A 189 -0.11 12.81 -1.30
C THR A 189 -1.15 13.92 -1.30
N GLU A 190 -2.39 13.64 -1.69
CA GLU A 190 -3.49 14.63 -1.67
C GLU A 190 -3.74 15.14 -0.24
N ARG A 191 -3.81 14.25 0.74
CA ARG A 191 -3.96 14.61 2.15
C ARG A 191 -2.80 15.47 2.66
N ASP A 192 -1.57 15.10 2.33
CA ASP A 192 -0.39 15.79 2.82
C ASP A 192 -0.25 17.19 2.18
N LEU A 193 -0.62 17.33 0.89
CA LEU A 193 -0.70 18.63 0.20
C LEU A 193 -1.79 19.53 0.81
N LEU A 194 -2.99 19.00 1.04
CA LEU A 194 -4.08 19.77 1.68
C LEU A 194 -3.70 20.23 3.08
N ARG A 195 -3.06 19.36 3.87
CA ARG A 195 -2.57 19.74 5.21
C ARG A 195 -1.51 20.83 5.15
N ALA A 196 -0.56 20.73 4.22
CA ALA A 196 0.45 21.76 4.03
C ALA A 196 -0.17 23.11 3.61
N ALA A 197 -1.13 23.09 2.69
CA ALA A 197 -1.83 24.29 2.24
C ALA A 197 -2.61 24.96 3.37
N LEU A 198 -3.39 24.20 4.15
CA LEU A 198 -4.14 24.73 5.29
C LEU A 198 -3.19 25.26 6.39
N ALA A 199 -2.10 24.55 6.66
CA ALA A 199 -1.12 24.95 7.67
C ALA A 199 -0.47 26.31 7.35
N GLN A 200 -0.23 26.61 6.07
CA GLN A 200 0.45 27.83 5.63
C GLN A 200 -0.48 28.99 5.25
N SER A 201 -1.80 28.77 5.17
CA SER A 201 -2.73 29.85 4.82
C SER A 201 -2.69 30.99 5.85
N PRO A 202 -2.76 32.27 5.41
CA PRO A 202 -2.92 33.41 6.31
C PRO A 202 -4.28 33.45 7.02
N ASP A 203 -5.30 32.79 6.45
CA ASP A 203 -6.64 32.75 7.03
C ASP A 203 -6.70 31.86 8.26
N PHE A 204 -7.64 32.14 9.17
CA PHE A 204 -7.82 31.37 10.38
C PHE A 204 -8.61 30.09 10.10
N TYR A 205 -7.89 28.96 10.00
CA TYR A 205 -8.51 27.64 9.92
C TYR A 205 -8.38 26.92 11.25
N TYR A 206 -9.52 26.60 11.85
CA TYR A 206 -9.59 25.82 13.08
C TYR A 206 -10.85 24.97 13.11
N VAL A 207 -10.80 23.90 13.90
CA VAL A 207 -11.94 23.04 14.20
C VAL A 207 -12.03 22.91 15.71
N LYS A 208 -13.22 23.12 16.27
CA LYS A 208 -13.51 22.90 17.69
C LYS A 208 -14.46 21.70 17.85
N ASP A 209 -14.38 21.02 18.98
CA ASP A 209 -15.38 20.02 19.35
C ASP A 209 -16.64 20.66 19.95
N ARG A 210 -17.64 19.83 20.29
CA ARG A 210 -18.91 20.30 20.88
C ARG A 210 -18.78 20.96 22.26
N LYS A 211 -17.60 20.90 22.87
CA LYS A 211 -17.29 21.58 24.14
C LYS A 211 -16.46 22.86 23.90
N SER A 212 -16.45 23.37 22.67
CA SER A 212 -15.68 24.55 22.24
C SER A 212 -14.17 24.42 22.47
N ARG A 213 -13.64 23.20 22.42
CA ARG A 213 -12.19 22.96 22.53
C ARG A 213 -11.56 22.76 21.17
N PHE A 214 -10.43 23.42 20.92
CA PHE A 214 -9.69 23.30 19.66
C PHE A 214 -9.21 21.86 19.42
N ARG A 215 -9.58 21.29 18.27
CA ARG A 215 -9.16 19.98 17.75
C ARG A 215 -8.23 20.09 16.54
N PHE A 216 -8.26 21.24 15.87
CA PHE A 216 -7.33 21.62 14.81
C PHE A 216 -7.18 23.14 14.82
N ALA A 217 -5.98 23.62 14.52
CA ALA A 217 -5.67 25.01 14.25
C ALA A 217 -4.51 25.04 13.25
N ASN A 218 -4.48 26.03 12.37
CA ASN A 218 -3.31 26.28 11.50
C ASN A 218 -2.34 27.28 12.14
N GLU A 219 -1.22 27.55 11.45
CA GLU A 219 -0.18 28.45 11.96
C GLU A 219 -0.65 29.90 12.14
N ALA A 220 -1.61 30.36 11.32
CA ALA A 220 -2.16 31.70 11.46
C ALA A 220 -2.87 31.87 12.81
N VAL A 221 -3.72 30.90 13.19
CA VAL A 221 -4.43 30.91 14.48
C VAL A 221 -3.45 30.80 15.65
N ALA A 222 -2.44 29.93 15.56
CA ALA A 222 -1.43 29.76 16.60
C ALA A 222 -0.64 31.05 16.84
N ARG A 223 -0.15 31.68 15.77
CA ARG A 223 0.59 32.94 15.86
C ARG A 223 -0.27 34.07 16.41
N PHE A 224 -1.53 34.17 15.99
CA PHE A 224 -2.46 35.17 16.52
C PHE A 224 -2.67 35.02 18.04
N ASN A 225 -2.77 33.78 18.52
CA ASN A 225 -2.89 33.46 19.93
C ASN A 225 -1.54 33.36 20.67
N LYS A 226 -0.43 33.76 20.04
CA LYS A 226 0.94 33.79 20.61
C LYS A 226 1.48 32.41 21.03
N PHE A 227 1.10 31.36 20.32
CA PHE A 227 1.70 30.04 20.47
C PHE A 227 2.79 29.82 19.40
N ASP A 228 3.87 29.14 19.80
CA ASP A 228 4.97 28.76 18.90
C ASP A 228 4.56 27.67 17.89
N SER A 229 3.49 26.91 18.19
CA SER A 229 2.96 25.90 17.28
C SER A 229 1.47 25.63 17.53
N PRO A 230 0.71 25.18 16.52
CA PRO A 230 -0.70 24.81 16.69
C PRO A 230 -0.92 23.67 17.69
N ALA A 231 0.10 22.84 17.94
CA ALA A 231 0.02 21.74 18.90
C ALA A 231 -0.27 22.23 20.33
N GLY A 232 0.21 23.42 20.71
CA GLY A 232 -0.05 24.01 22.02
C GLY A 232 -1.49 24.46 22.24
N MET A 233 -2.27 24.64 21.16
CA MET A 233 -3.67 25.04 21.24
C MET A 233 -4.63 23.86 21.40
N ILE A 234 -4.20 22.64 21.09
CA ILE A 234 -5.09 21.48 21.04
C ILE A 234 -5.62 21.16 22.44
N GLY A 235 -6.94 21.18 22.59
CA GLY A 235 -7.65 20.91 23.85
C GLY A 235 -7.99 22.15 24.69
N LEU A 236 -7.41 23.31 24.36
CA LEU A 236 -7.77 24.61 24.95
C LEU A 236 -9.12 25.09 24.42
N SER A 237 -9.77 25.99 25.15
CA SER A 237 -10.98 26.71 24.77
C SER A 237 -10.71 28.22 24.69
N ASP A 238 -11.62 29.02 24.13
CA ASP A 238 -11.42 30.48 24.12
C ASP A 238 -11.30 31.07 25.52
N PHE A 239 -11.90 30.43 26.53
CA PHE A 239 -11.75 30.83 27.95
C PHE A 239 -10.30 30.70 28.45
N ASP A 240 -9.50 29.83 27.84
CA ASP A 240 -8.08 29.68 28.17
C ASP A 240 -7.19 30.68 27.38
N LEU A 241 -7.74 31.32 26.34
CA LEU A 241 -6.97 32.09 25.34
C LEU A 241 -7.27 33.60 25.34
N THR A 242 -8.47 34.01 25.72
CA THR A 242 -8.91 35.41 25.69
C THR A 242 -9.63 35.81 26.98
N GLN A 243 -10.01 37.08 27.08
CA GLN A 243 -10.75 37.60 28.23
C GLN A 243 -12.12 36.92 28.36
N ASN A 244 -12.55 36.65 29.60
CA ASN A 244 -13.80 35.93 29.90
C ASN A 244 -15.04 36.46 29.17
N HIS A 245 -15.16 37.78 29.02
CA HIS A 245 -16.30 38.37 28.31
C HIS A 245 -16.31 37.97 26.83
N ARG A 246 -15.18 38.13 26.13
CA ARG A 246 -15.04 37.75 24.71
C ARG A 246 -15.16 36.25 24.51
N ALA A 247 -14.62 35.44 25.41
CA ALA A 247 -14.77 33.99 25.37
C ALA A 247 -16.24 33.56 25.48
N ALA A 248 -17.02 34.20 26.36
CA ALA A 248 -18.45 33.93 26.50
C ALA A 248 -19.25 34.32 25.25
N GLU A 249 -18.91 35.44 24.60
CA GLU A 249 -19.51 35.82 23.31
C GLU A 249 -19.26 34.76 22.23
N LEU A 250 -18.00 34.38 22.03
CA LEU A 250 -17.60 33.36 21.04
C LEU A 250 -18.29 32.01 21.33
N PHE A 251 -18.38 31.62 22.60
CA PHE A 251 -19.05 30.40 23.01
C PHE A 251 -20.55 30.41 22.65
N GLU A 252 -21.23 31.54 22.84
CA GLU A 252 -22.65 31.66 22.52
C GLU A 252 -22.89 31.77 21.00
N GLU A 253 -21.98 32.39 20.25
CA GLU A 253 -21.97 32.36 18.78
C GLU A 253 -21.85 30.93 18.26
N GLU A 254 -20.89 30.15 18.77
CA GLU A 254 -20.70 28.74 18.41
C GLU A 254 -21.94 27.90 18.72
N ARG A 255 -22.57 28.10 19.88
CA ARG A 255 -23.84 27.43 20.23
C ARG A 255 -24.96 27.78 19.28
N ARG A 256 -25.08 29.05 18.87
CA ARG A 256 -26.09 29.49 17.89
C ARG A 256 -25.85 28.85 16.52
N ILE A 257 -24.60 28.77 16.07
CA ILE A 257 -24.23 28.08 14.82
C ILE A 257 -24.60 26.59 14.91
N MET A 258 -24.24 25.92 16.01
CA MET A 258 -24.56 24.50 16.20
C MET A 258 -26.06 24.22 16.29
N ALA A 259 -26.84 25.11 16.92
CA ALA A 259 -28.28 24.95 17.07
C ALA A 259 -29.06 25.23 15.78
N SER A 260 -28.62 26.23 15.01
CA SER A 260 -29.30 26.65 13.77
C SER A 260 -28.84 25.88 12.53
N GLY A 261 -27.59 25.38 12.51
CA GLY A 261 -26.96 24.82 11.32
C GLY A 261 -26.57 25.85 10.26
N SER A 262 -26.82 27.14 10.51
CA SER A 262 -26.48 28.24 9.61
C SER A 262 -25.10 28.79 9.93
N PRO A 263 -24.25 29.06 8.92
CA PRO A 263 -22.96 29.68 9.14
C PRO A 263 -23.12 31.14 9.61
N LEU A 264 -22.20 31.59 10.46
CA LEU A 264 -22.00 33.01 10.72
C LEU A 264 -21.01 33.53 9.67
N LEU A 265 -21.43 34.53 8.89
CA LEU A 265 -20.58 35.19 7.90
C LEU A 265 -20.06 36.51 8.49
N ASP A 266 -18.86 36.92 8.08
CA ASP A 266 -18.33 38.25 8.41
C ASP A 266 -19.35 39.32 7.97
N GLN A 267 -19.52 40.33 8.81
CA GLN A 267 -20.29 41.54 8.48
C GLN A 267 -19.41 42.56 7.76
#